data_AF-A0A665THM2-F1
#
_entry.id   AF-A0A665THM2-F1
#
_cell.length_a   1.000
_cell.length_b   1.000
_cell.length_c   1.000
_cell.angle_alpha   90.00
_cell.angle_beta   90.00
_cell.angle_gamma   90.00
#
_symmetry.space_group_name_H-M   'P 1'
#
loop_
_entity.id
_entity.type
_entity.pdbx_description
1 polymer ?
#
loop_
_entity_poly.entity_id
_entity_poly.type
_entity_poly.pdbx_seq_one_letter_code
_entity_poly.pdbx_strand_id
1 'polypeptide(L)'
;EMTTIRFGSSSGPCRTSAGRDEHSEGIDDKGNYDQDKILQCPFDKNHKMRASRFPYHLIKCRKNHPKLASELKPCPFNARHLVPGHEMTHHIETCQNRISDWDKECDDNAPPFVWGENTSSNQLLYTQATNMLGRSFRVPKDLPWSSMNP
;
A
#
# COMPACT_ATOMS: atom_id res chain seq x y z
N GLU A 1 -45.10 -17.72 -8.49
CA GLU A 1 -44.92 -16.51 -9.32
C GLU A 1 -43.43 -16.25 -9.44
N MET A 2 -42.92 -15.99 -10.65
CA MET A 2 -41.49 -15.82 -10.92
C MET A 2 -41.20 -14.33 -11.10
N THR A 3 -40.56 -13.72 -10.10
CA THR A 3 -40.20 -12.30 -10.11
C THR A 3 -39.04 -12.07 -11.09
N THR A 4 -39.33 -11.45 -12.23
CA THR A 4 -38.32 -11.07 -13.23
C THR A 4 -37.77 -9.69 -12.91
N ILE A 5 -36.50 -9.58 -12.53
CA ILE A 5 -35.83 -8.29 -12.32
C ILE A 5 -35.23 -7.84 -13.66
N ARG A 6 -35.65 -6.68 -14.16
CA ARG A 6 -35.05 -5.99 -15.31
C ARG A 6 -33.98 -5.01 -14.83
N PHE A 7 -32.75 -5.15 -15.31
CA PHE A 7 -31.69 -4.16 -15.11
C PHE A 7 -31.86 -3.00 -16.10
N GLY A 8 -32.03 -1.78 -15.57
CA GLY A 8 -32.07 -0.55 -16.36
C GLY A 8 -30.66 -0.08 -16.72
N SER A 9 -30.42 0.22 -18.00
CA SER A 9 -29.19 0.86 -18.47
C SER A 9 -29.28 2.38 -18.27
N SER A 10 -28.50 2.94 -17.35
CA SER A 10 -28.31 4.38 -17.26
C SER A 10 -27.16 4.82 -18.17
N SER A 11 -27.47 5.15 -19.42
CA SER A 11 -26.54 5.89 -20.28
C SER A 11 -26.61 7.38 -19.92
N GLY A 12 -25.77 7.80 -18.97
CA GLY A 12 -25.50 9.22 -18.70
C GLY A 12 -24.41 9.75 -19.63
N PRO A 13 -24.56 10.95 -20.23
CA PRO A 13 -23.55 11.51 -21.12
C PRO A 13 -22.32 12.00 -20.33
N CYS A 14 -21.13 11.58 -20.78
CA CYS A 14 -19.85 12.06 -20.27
C CYS A 14 -19.70 13.54 -20.62
N ARG A 15 -19.51 14.41 -19.63
CA ARG A 15 -19.12 15.81 -19.83
C ARG A 15 -17.73 15.86 -20.48
N THR A 16 -17.62 16.43 -21.67
CA THR A 16 -16.37 16.82 -22.29
C THR A 16 -15.99 18.23 -21.85
N SER A 17 -14.93 18.39 -21.06
CA SER A 17 -14.25 19.68 -20.94
C SER A 17 -13.14 19.73 -21.98
N ALA A 18 -13.38 20.52 -23.02
CA ALA A 18 -12.35 21.03 -23.90
C ALA A 18 -11.62 22.19 -23.21
N GLY A 19 -10.29 22.13 -23.16
CA GLY A 19 -9.40 23.18 -22.68
C GLY A 19 -7.95 22.82 -23.00
N ARG A 20 -7.26 23.72 -23.70
CA ARG A 20 -5.87 23.61 -24.17
C ARG A 20 -4.88 23.82 -23.00
N ASP A 21 -3.69 23.20 -23.08
CA ASP A 21 -2.39 23.89 -23.24
C ASP A 21 -1.21 22.98 -22.85
N GLU A 22 -0.14 23.08 -23.65
CA GLU A 22 1.12 22.35 -23.49
C GLU A 22 2.07 23.06 -22.51
N HIS A 23 2.81 22.24 -21.75
CA HIS A 23 4.15 22.48 -21.21
C HIS A 23 4.41 23.71 -20.32
N SER A 24 4.32 23.49 -19.00
CA SER A 24 5.26 24.04 -18.01
C SER A 24 5.22 23.13 -16.78
N GLU A 25 6.27 22.32 -16.57
CA GLU A 25 6.48 21.67 -15.27
C GLU A 25 6.98 22.74 -14.29
N GLY A 26 6.04 23.54 -13.79
CA GLY A 26 6.22 24.29 -12.56
C GLY A 26 6.03 23.33 -11.40
N ILE A 27 7.09 23.12 -10.62
CA ILE A 27 7.00 22.51 -9.29
C ILE A 27 6.22 23.51 -8.45
N ASP A 28 4.94 23.23 -8.20
CA ASP A 28 4.20 23.93 -7.16
C ASP A 28 4.65 23.38 -5.81
N ASP A 29 5.12 24.27 -4.93
CA ASP A 29 5.53 24.02 -3.53
C ASP A 29 4.41 23.44 -2.62
N LYS A 30 3.35 22.89 -3.21
CA LYS A 30 2.10 22.47 -2.56
C LYS A 30 1.70 21.03 -2.84
N GLY A 31 2.63 20.11 -3.14
CA GLY A 31 2.43 18.66 -2.98
C GLY A 31 1.16 18.05 -3.59
N ASN A 32 0.51 18.73 -4.53
CA ASN A 32 -0.78 18.34 -5.07
C ASN A 32 -0.53 17.52 -6.33
N TYR A 33 -0.34 16.21 -6.13
CA TYR A 33 -0.11 15.30 -7.23
C TYR A 33 -1.34 15.27 -8.15
N ASP A 34 -1.24 15.86 -9.35
CA ASP A 34 -2.34 15.92 -10.31
C ASP A 34 -2.75 14.49 -10.72
N GLN A 35 -3.89 14.05 -10.19
CA GLN A 35 -4.44 12.71 -10.39
C GLN A 35 -5.03 12.52 -11.79
N ASP A 36 -5.34 13.61 -12.48
CA ASP A 36 -5.90 13.63 -13.83
C ASP A 36 -4.83 13.76 -14.93
N LYS A 37 -3.57 14.04 -14.56
CA LYS A 37 -2.42 14.03 -15.48
C LYS A 37 -2.39 12.74 -16.29
N ILE A 38 -2.38 12.87 -17.62
CA ILE A 38 -2.34 11.73 -18.54
C ILE A 38 -0.89 11.24 -18.67
N LEU A 39 -0.69 9.95 -18.46
CA LEU A 39 0.59 9.24 -18.55
C LEU A 39 0.54 8.21 -19.67
N GLN A 40 1.69 7.98 -20.29
CA GLN A 40 1.86 6.96 -21.34
C GLN A 40 2.36 5.65 -20.73
N CYS A 41 1.83 4.52 -21.19
CA CYS A 41 2.26 3.20 -20.71
C CYS A 41 3.64 2.82 -21.27
N PRO A 42 4.56 2.27 -20.45
CA PRO A 42 5.86 1.79 -20.94
C PRO A 42 5.78 0.50 -21.75
N PHE A 43 4.73 -0.30 -21.57
CA PHE A 43 4.53 -1.54 -22.33
C PHE A 43 3.93 -1.31 -23.73
N ASP A 44 3.19 -0.21 -23.90
CA ASP A 44 2.52 0.14 -25.15
C ASP A 44 2.35 1.66 -25.28
N LYS A 45 2.92 2.21 -26.35
CA LYS A 45 2.89 3.65 -26.64
C LYS A 45 1.49 4.16 -26.97
N ASN A 46 0.58 3.29 -27.39
CA ASN A 46 -0.79 3.66 -27.74
C ASN A 46 -1.68 3.85 -26.50
N HIS A 47 -1.27 3.35 -25.33
CA HIS A 47 -2.02 3.52 -24.10
C HIS A 47 -1.67 4.83 -23.39
N LYS A 48 -2.68 5.69 -23.25
CA LYS A 48 -2.66 6.93 -22.47
C LYS A 48 -3.71 6.84 -21.36
N MET A 49 -3.30 6.95 -20.11
CA MET A 49 -4.14 6.72 -18.93
C MET A 49 -3.91 7.81 -17.88
N ARG A 50 -4.95 8.19 -17.13
CA ARG A 50 -4.81 9.09 -15.99
C ARG A 50 -3.86 8.53 -14.92
N ALA A 51 -3.14 9.39 -14.24
CA ALA A 51 -2.23 9.08 -13.15
C ALA A 51 -2.89 8.19 -12.08
N SER A 52 -4.11 8.51 -11.68
CA SER A 52 -4.92 7.71 -10.73
C SER A 52 -5.15 6.27 -11.17
N ARG A 53 -5.31 6.01 -12.47
CA ARG A 53 -5.56 4.67 -13.03
C ARG A 53 -4.31 3.93 -13.46
N PHE A 54 -3.17 4.60 -13.47
CA PHE A 54 -1.93 4.06 -14.00
C PHE A 54 -1.45 2.78 -13.28
N PRO A 55 -1.45 2.68 -11.93
CA PRO A 55 -1.03 1.46 -11.26
C PRO A 55 -1.89 0.25 -11.64
N TYR A 56 -3.22 0.43 -11.68
CA TYR A 56 -4.15 -0.61 -12.09
C TYR A 56 -3.98 -1.01 -13.56
N HIS A 57 -3.64 -0.06 -14.42
CA HIS A 57 -3.33 -0.31 -15.83
C HIS A 57 -2.11 -1.22 -15.97
N LEU A 58 -1.02 -0.91 -15.27
CA LEU A 58 0.24 -1.65 -15.38
C LEU A 58 0.05 -3.13 -15.03
N ILE A 59 -0.75 -3.47 -14.01
CA ILE A 59 -1.03 -4.85 -13.62
C ILE A 59 -1.65 -5.65 -14.77
N LYS A 60 -2.60 -5.04 -15.50
CA LYS A 60 -3.30 -5.69 -16.62
C LYS A 60 -2.42 -5.72 -17.87
N CYS A 61 -1.83 -4.58 -18.23
CA CYS A 61 -1.03 -4.44 -19.43
C CYS A 61 0.21 -5.34 -19.39
N ARG A 62 0.86 -5.48 -18.23
CA ARG A 62 1.99 -6.40 -18.03
C ARG A 62 1.67 -7.85 -18.43
N LYS A 63 0.45 -8.33 -18.19
CA LYS A 63 0.05 -9.70 -18.56
C LYS A 63 -0.04 -9.89 -20.08
N ASN A 64 -0.36 -8.84 -20.81
CA ASN A 64 -0.51 -8.88 -22.26
C ASN A 64 0.83 -8.69 -23.00
N HIS A 65 1.86 -8.15 -22.32
CA HIS A 65 3.19 -7.90 -22.90
C HIS A 65 4.28 -8.66 -22.14
N PRO A 66 4.32 -10.01 -22.23
CA PRO A 66 5.23 -10.83 -21.42
C PRO A 66 6.72 -10.57 -21.69
N LYS A 67 7.09 -10.19 -22.92
CA LYS A 67 8.47 -9.91 -23.31
C LYS A 67 9.04 -8.68 -22.57
N LEU A 68 8.27 -7.60 -22.51
CA LEU A 68 8.66 -6.40 -21.78
C LEU A 68 8.48 -6.59 -20.27
N ALA A 69 7.53 -7.42 -19.85
CA ALA A 69 7.31 -7.75 -18.43
C ALA A 69 8.46 -8.55 -17.80
N SER A 70 9.22 -9.33 -18.60
CA SER A 70 10.42 -9.99 -18.10
C SER A 70 11.56 -9.01 -17.86
N GLU A 71 11.66 -7.97 -18.68
CA GLU A 71 12.74 -6.98 -18.64
C GLU A 71 12.48 -5.89 -17.58
N LEU A 72 11.25 -5.36 -17.53
CA LEU A 72 10.85 -4.27 -16.63
C LEU A 72 10.19 -4.82 -15.37
N LYS A 73 10.72 -4.40 -14.21
CA LYS A 73 10.21 -4.73 -12.87
C LYS A 73 9.63 -3.49 -12.19
N PRO A 74 8.52 -3.63 -11.43
CA PRO A 74 8.00 -2.55 -10.64
C PRO A 74 8.90 -2.25 -9.43
N CYS A 75 9.08 -0.97 -9.11
CA CYS A 75 9.76 -0.54 -7.88
C CYS A 75 8.96 -0.97 -6.63
N PRO A 76 9.64 -1.40 -5.56
CA PRO A 76 8.99 -1.75 -4.29
C PRO A 76 8.32 -0.56 -3.58
N PHE A 77 8.82 0.66 -3.80
CA PHE A 77 8.33 1.86 -3.11
C PHE A 77 7.27 2.63 -3.89
N ASN A 78 7.26 2.52 -5.22
CA ASN A 78 6.30 3.20 -6.07
C ASN A 78 5.94 2.35 -7.29
N ALA A 79 4.70 1.88 -7.34
CA ALA A 79 4.20 1.02 -8.42
C ALA A 79 4.19 1.68 -9.82
N ARG A 80 4.42 3.00 -9.92
CA ARG A 80 4.55 3.71 -11.19
C ARG A 80 5.94 3.59 -11.81
N HIS A 81 6.98 3.37 -10.99
CA HIS A 81 8.34 3.20 -11.49
C HIS A 81 8.48 1.79 -12.05
N LEU A 82 8.77 1.72 -13.35
CA LEU A 82 9.14 0.49 -14.05
C LEU A 82 10.60 0.61 -14.44
N VAL A 83 11.42 -0.29 -13.90
CA VAL A 83 12.88 -0.24 -14.02
C VAL A 83 13.38 -1.55 -14.60
N PRO A 84 14.35 -1.54 -15.51
CA PRO A 84 15.00 -2.76 -15.98
C PRO A 84 15.54 -3.60 -14.81
N GLY A 85 15.44 -4.93 -14.92
CA GLY A 85 15.83 -5.85 -13.85
C GLY A 85 17.29 -5.67 -13.38
N HIS A 86 18.22 -5.37 -14.29
CA HIS A 86 19.62 -5.15 -13.96
C HIS A 86 19.88 -3.82 -13.25
N GLU A 87 19.04 -2.81 -13.45
CA GLU A 87 19.14 -1.48 -12.82
C GLU A 87 18.36 -1.37 -11.50
N MET A 88 17.56 -2.39 -11.15
CA MET A 88 16.69 -2.35 -9.98
C MET A 88 17.46 -2.11 -8.66
N THR A 89 18.63 -2.71 -8.49
CA THR A 89 19.44 -2.54 -7.26
C THR A 89 19.86 -1.08 -7.08
N HIS A 90 20.40 -0.47 -8.13
CA HIS A 90 20.78 0.93 -8.13
C HIS A 90 19.57 1.86 -7.95
N HIS A 91 18.43 1.50 -8.56
CA HIS A 91 17.20 2.25 -8.37
C HIS A 91 16.73 2.24 -6.91
N ILE A 92 16.81 1.10 -6.20
CA ILE A 92 16.40 1.02 -4.80
C ILE A 92 17.20 2.02 -3.95
N GLU A 93 18.51 2.13 -4.17
CA GLU A 93 19.38 3.05 -3.42
C GLU A 93 19.09 4.52 -3.70
N THR A 94 18.65 4.84 -4.92
CA THR A 94 18.45 6.21 -5.42
C THR A 94 16.99 6.65 -5.49
N CYS A 95 16.04 5.76 -5.17
CA CYS A 95 14.62 6.03 -5.36
C CYS A 95 14.12 7.12 -4.40
N GLN A 96 13.54 8.18 -4.97
CA GLN A 96 12.97 9.31 -4.24
C GLN A 96 11.83 8.88 -3.29
N ASN A 97 11.14 7.79 -3.60
CA ASN A 97 10.05 7.26 -2.76
C ASN A 97 10.52 6.31 -1.66
N ARG A 98 11.83 6.11 -1.46
CA ARG A 98 12.37 5.18 -0.45
C ARG A 98 12.16 5.63 1.00
N ILE A 99 11.68 6.86 1.26
CA ILE A 99 11.62 7.57 2.56
C ILE A 99 11.82 6.65 3.76
N SER A 100 13.07 6.61 4.23
CA SER A 100 13.60 5.76 5.29
C SER A 100 13.60 6.51 6.62
N ASP A 101 12.41 6.89 7.10
CA ASP A 101 12.28 7.66 8.35
C ASP A 101 11.59 6.89 9.49
N TRP A 102 11.24 5.63 9.27
CA TRP A 102 10.61 4.79 10.30
C TRP A 102 11.53 4.49 11.49
N ASP A 103 12.85 4.65 11.34
CA ASP A 103 13.82 4.34 12.39
C ASP A 103 14.21 5.57 13.24
N LYS A 104 13.68 6.77 12.96
CA LYS A 104 14.07 7.99 13.70
C LYS A 104 13.24 8.29 14.95
N GLU A 105 12.18 7.53 15.20
CA GLU A 105 11.30 7.71 16.36
C GLU A 105 11.08 6.38 17.10
N CYS A 106 12.15 5.66 17.43
CA CYS A 106 12.08 4.84 18.64
C CYS A 106 12.25 5.80 19.82
N ASP A 107 11.14 6.26 20.39
CA ASP A 107 11.18 6.86 21.72
C ASP A 107 11.83 5.84 22.66
N ASP A 108 13.08 6.06 23.06
CA ASP A 108 13.80 5.25 24.06
C ASP A 108 13.06 5.17 25.41
N ASN A 109 11.97 5.95 25.55
CA ASN A 109 11.09 6.03 26.72
C ASN A 109 9.68 5.46 26.47
N ALA A 110 9.43 4.72 25.38
CA ALA A 110 8.12 4.11 25.15
C ALA A 110 7.81 3.10 26.28
N PRO A 111 6.73 3.29 27.06
CA PRO A 111 6.33 2.30 28.06
C PRO A 111 6.03 0.97 27.36
N PRO A 112 6.31 -0.18 28.00
CA PRO A 112 6.07 -1.48 27.39
C PRO A 112 4.60 -1.59 26.96
N PHE A 113 4.35 -1.91 25.69
CA PHE A 113 3.01 -2.18 25.23
C PHE A 113 2.56 -3.53 25.83
N VAL A 114 1.67 -3.47 26.82
CA VAL A 114 1.05 -4.66 27.39
C VAL A 114 -0.32 -4.82 26.73
N TRP A 115 -0.52 -5.92 26.00
CA TRP A 115 -1.84 -6.24 25.45
C TRP A 115 -2.79 -6.56 26.60
N GLY A 116 -3.79 -5.70 26.82
CA GLY A 116 -4.93 -6.00 27.69
C GLY A 116 -5.05 -5.18 28.99
N GLU A 117 -4.24 -4.15 29.23
CA GLU A 117 -4.45 -3.22 30.35
C GLU A 117 -5.02 -1.89 29.88
N ASN A 118 -6.19 -1.53 30.42
CA ASN A 118 -6.80 -0.21 30.23
C ASN A 118 -6.12 0.80 31.16
N THR A 119 -5.56 1.87 30.59
CA THR A 119 -4.89 2.94 31.34
C THR A 119 -5.93 3.78 32.09
N SER A 120 -6.38 3.26 33.22
CA SER A 120 -7.12 4.02 34.21
C SER A 120 -6.63 3.60 35.60
N SER A 121 -5.60 4.32 36.05
CA SER A 121 -5.33 4.67 37.47
C SER A 121 -3.92 4.31 37.97
N ASN A 122 -3.32 5.35 38.54
CA ASN A 122 -2.23 5.35 39.52
C ASN A 122 -0.80 5.19 39.01
N GLN A 123 -0.23 6.34 38.61
CA GLN A 123 1.01 6.76 39.28
C GLN A 123 0.72 6.83 40.78
N LEU A 124 1.06 5.80 41.55
CA LEU A 124 1.53 5.89 42.94
C LEU A 124 1.80 4.47 43.46
N LEU A 125 2.94 4.34 44.16
CA LEU A 125 3.43 3.20 44.96
C LEU A 125 4.36 2.20 44.27
N TYR A 126 5.62 2.63 44.20
CA TYR A 126 6.78 1.80 44.52
C TYR A 126 6.51 0.93 45.77
N THR A 127 6.98 -0.33 45.71
CA THR A 127 7.04 -1.34 46.79
C THR A 127 5.74 -1.99 47.24
N GLN A 128 5.46 -3.19 46.69
CA GLN A 128 5.61 -4.48 47.41
C GLN A 128 5.03 -5.61 46.56
N ALA A 129 5.86 -6.63 46.28
CA ALA A 129 5.39 -7.86 45.67
C ALA A 129 4.59 -8.67 46.68
N THR A 130 3.26 -8.69 46.56
CA THR A 130 2.44 -9.71 47.22
C THR A 130 1.70 -10.49 46.15
N ASN A 131 2.34 -11.58 45.72
CA ASN A 131 1.73 -12.60 44.87
C ASN A 131 0.47 -13.16 45.54
N MET A 132 -0.70 -12.82 44.99
CA MET A 132 -1.97 -13.44 45.30
C MET A 132 -2.72 -13.74 44.00
N LEU A 133 -2.18 -14.64 43.17
CA LEU A 133 -2.92 -15.22 42.05
C LEU A 133 -3.17 -16.70 42.33
N GLY A 134 -4.45 -17.03 42.50
CA GLY A 134 -4.94 -18.40 42.56
C GLY A 134 -4.52 -19.19 41.31
N ARG A 135 -4.18 -20.44 41.54
CA ARG A 135 -3.54 -21.36 40.60
C ARG A 135 -4.61 -21.99 39.69
N SER A 136 -5.09 -21.27 38.67
CA SER A 136 -6.11 -21.80 37.74
C SER A 136 -6.11 -21.17 36.35
N PHE A 137 -4.96 -21.09 35.68
CA PHE A 137 -4.95 -21.00 34.21
C PHE A 137 -4.57 -22.37 33.66
N ARG A 138 -5.49 -23.03 32.95
CA ARG A 138 -5.18 -24.24 32.18
C ARG A 138 -4.83 -23.84 30.76
N VAL A 139 -3.63 -24.20 30.32
CA VAL A 139 -3.22 -24.08 28.92
C VAL A 139 -4.10 -25.01 28.06
N PRO A 140 -4.60 -24.56 26.89
CA PRO A 140 -5.22 -25.45 25.92
C PRO A 140 -4.23 -26.55 25.54
N LYS A 141 -4.69 -27.81 25.56
CA LYS A 141 -3.81 -28.97 25.39
C LYS A 141 -3.40 -29.22 23.94
N ASP A 142 -4.10 -28.60 22.99
CA ASP A 142 -3.92 -28.84 21.57
C ASP A 142 -3.60 -27.54 20.83
N LEU A 143 -2.38 -27.47 20.29
CA LEU A 143 -1.98 -26.43 19.34
C LEU A 143 -2.51 -26.80 17.95
N PRO A 144 -2.97 -25.83 17.13
CA PRO A 144 -3.67 -26.09 15.87
C PRO A 144 -2.79 -26.66 14.73
N TRP A 145 -1.50 -26.89 14.95
CA TRP A 145 -0.54 -27.21 13.87
C TRP A 145 0.15 -28.58 14.00
N SER A 146 -0.34 -29.48 14.85
CA SER A 146 0.29 -30.80 15.12
C SER A 146 0.16 -31.85 13.99
N SER A 147 -0.11 -31.47 12.73
CA SER A 147 -0.29 -32.44 11.62
C SER A 147 0.77 -32.37 10.52
N MET A 148 2.01 -32.00 10.85
CA MET A 148 3.15 -32.18 9.94
C MET A 148 4.03 -33.29 10.49
N ASN A 149 3.78 -34.52 10.03
CA ASN A 149 4.71 -35.63 10.17
C ASN A 149 5.65 -35.65 8.94
N PRO A 150 6.95 -35.92 9.13
CA PRO A 150 7.92 -36.16 8.05
C PRO A 150 7.73 -37.51 7.36
#